data_AF-A0A448VH63-F1
#
_entry.id   AF-A0A448VH63-F1
#
_cell.length_a   1.000
_cell.length_b   1.000
_cell.length_c   1.000
_cell.angle_alpha   90.00
_cell.angle_beta   90.00
_cell.angle_gamma   90.00
#
_symmetry.space_group_name_H-M   'P 1'
#
loop_
_entity.id
_entity.type
_entity.pdbx_description
1 polymer ?
#
loop_
_entity_poly.entity_id
_entity_poly.type
_entity_poly.pdbx_seq_one_letter_code
_entity_poly.pdbx_strand_id
1 'polypeptide(L)'
;MIIGDKIDFFIQLDLLVKDSYYYMGPLNFWIDQKAYPGVGAVITLNSQIMLLKDNLNIALSHEFKGSNLPIEHIDFDYEELSDENTIYWYLGELGDNGLRMRCEIVKDTLRLFYSMNQDPFKVKEISLIYYKKIIDDLFVFLKCLK
;
A
#
# COMPACT_ATOMS: atom_id res chain seq x y z
N MET A 1 12.84 4.94 -9.93
CA MET A 1 11.56 5.10 -10.67
C MET A 1 10.48 5.68 -9.77
N ILE A 2 9.63 6.56 -10.31
CA ILE A 2 8.45 7.13 -9.64
C ILE A 2 7.21 6.72 -10.44
N ILE A 3 6.20 6.18 -9.77
CA ILE A 3 4.91 5.78 -10.34
C ILE A 3 3.81 6.61 -9.67
N GLY A 4 3.07 7.35 -10.49
CA GLY A 4 2.12 8.37 -10.05
C GLY A 4 2.61 9.79 -10.37
N ASP A 5 1.66 10.70 -10.49
CA ASP A 5 1.87 12.10 -10.89
C ASP A 5 1.36 13.12 -9.87
N LYS A 6 0.80 12.66 -8.75
CA LYS A 6 0.32 13.52 -7.67
C LYS A 6 1.36 13.66 -6.57
N ILE A 7 1.69 14.90 -6.23
CA ILE A 7 2.71 15.22 -5.20
C ILE A 7 2.35 14.72 -3.81
N ASP A 8 1.06 14.52 -3.54
CA ASP A 8 0.54 14.13 -2.23
C ASP A 8 0.42 12.60 -2.08
N PHE A 9 0.47 11.85 -3.18
CA PHE A 9 0.60 10.39 -3.16
C PHE A 9 1.26 9.83 -4.44
N PHE A 10 2.37 9.11 -4.28
CA PHE A 10 3.00 8.32 -5.35
C PHE A 10 3.81 7.17 -4.78
N ILE A 11 4.25 6.24 -5.63
CA ILE A 11 5.14 5.14 -5.23
C ILE A 11 6.51 5.35 -5.87
N GLN A 12 7.56 5.29 -5.07
CA GLN A 12 8.94 5.26 -5.54
C GLN A 12 9.48 3.84 -5.42
N LEU A 13 10.15 3.35 -6.45
CA LEU A 13 10.92 2.12 -6.40
C LEU A 13 12.18 2.21 -7.24
N ASP A 14 13.15 1.35 -7.00
CA ASP A 14 14.28 1.20 -7.91
C ASP A 14 14.75 -0.25 -7.98
N LEU A 15 15.31 -0.68 -9.11
CA LEU A 15 15.87 -2.02 -9.24
C LEU A 15 17.38 -1.95 -8.96
N LEU A 16 17.79 -2.48 -7.82
CA LEU A 16 19.20 -2.50 -7.41
C LEU A 16 19.86 -3.86 -7.65
N VAL A 17 19.12 -4.94 -7.42
CA VAL A 17 19.59 -6.31 -7.60
C VAL A 17 18.63 -7.07 -8.49
N LYS A 18 19.16 -7.74 -9.51
CA LYS A 18 18.42 -8.63 -10.39
C LYS A 18 19.10 -9.99 -10.39
N ASP A 19 18.43 -10.99 -9.83
CA ASP A 19 18.73 -12.40 -10.01
C ASP A 19 17.56 -13.08 -10.74
N SER A 20 17.75 -14.33 -11.16
CA SER A 20 16.83 -15.13 -11.98
C SER A 20 15.39 -15.17 -11.45
N TYR A 21 15.21 -14.99 -10.14
CA TYR A 21 13.89 -15.02 -9.47
C TYR A 21 13.61 -13.80 -8.58
N TYR A 22 14.61 -12.95 -8.32
CA TYR A 22 14.52 -11.88 -7.33
C TYR A 22 14.85 -10.54 -7.96
N TYR A 23 13.86 -9.65 -7.94
CA TYR A 23 14.04 -8.24 -8.31
C TYR A 23 13.97 -7.45 -7.01
N MET A 24 15.11 -6.93 -6.57
CA MET A 24 15.21 -6.30 -5.27
C MET A 24 15.64 -4.85 -5.36
N GLY A 25 15.12 -4.06 -4.42
CA GLY A 25 15.46 -2.66 -4.26
C GLY A 25 14.46 -1.97 -3.34
N PRO A 26 14.53 -0.64 -3.23
CA PRO A 26 13.60 0.11 -2.40
C PRO A 26 12.20 0.11 -3.00
N LEU A 27 11.19 0.09 -2.14
CA LEU A 27 9.80 0.40 -2.46
C LEU A 27 9.27 1.31 -1.35
N ASN A 28 8.90 2.53 -1.71
CA ASN A 28 8.42 3.54 -0.78
C ASN A 28 7.08 4.10 -1.24
N PHE A 29 6.15 4.22 -0.31
CA PHE A 29 4.94 5.00 -0.43
C PHE A 29 5.27 6.44 -0.04
N TRP A 30 5.13 7.36 -0.98
CA TRP A 30 5.20 8.78 -0.68
C TRP A 30 3.81 9.27 -0.33
N ILE A 31 3.64 9.72 0.90
CA ILE A 31 2.38 10.24 1.43
C ILE A 31 2.68 11.62 2.01
N ASP A 32 2.02 12.65 1.48
CA ASP A 32 2.19 14.04 1.91
C ASP A 32 3.66 14.46 2.03
N GLN A 33 4.43 14.19 0.96
CA GLN A 33 5.87 14.51 0.82
C GLN A 33 6.81 13.75 1.76
N LYS A 34 6.36 12.67 2.41
CA LYS A 34 7.19 11.78 3.22
C LYS A 34 7.21 10.37 2.67
N ALA A 35 8.39 9.76 2.62
CA ALA A 35 8.57 8.37 2.19
C ALA A 35 8.34 7.38 3.34
N TYR A 36 7.60 6.31 3.06
CA TYR A 36 7.28 5.23 3.98
C TYR A 36 7.63 3.88 3.34
N PRO A 37 8.45 3.02 3.97
CA PRO A 37 9.09 3.22 5.28
C PRO A 37 10.26 4.21 5.22
N GLY A 38 10.80 4.53 4.03
CA GLY A 38 11.83 5.57 3.87
C GLY A 38 13.23 5.21 4.37
N VAL A 39 13.44 3.97 4.84
CA VAL A 39 14.71 3.50 5.42
C VAL A 39 15.70 2.92 4.39
N GLY A 40 15.39 3.00 3.09
CA GLY A 40 16.26 2.47 2.03
C GLY A 40 16.37 0.94 2.03
N ALA A 41 15.41 0.25 2.65
CA ALA A 41 15.38 -1.21 2.70
C ALA A 41 15.34 -1.81 1.28
N VAL A 42 16.16 -2.84 1.08
CA VAL A 42 16.19 -3.61 -0.16
C VAL A 42 15.23 -4.78 0.02
N ILE A 43 14.06 -4.69 -0.63
CA ILE A 43 13.00 -5.70 -0.50
C ILE A 43 12.75 -6.39 -1.84
N THR A 44 12.06 -7.52 -1.80
CA THR A 44 11.71 -8.31 -2.99
C THR A 44 10.53 -7.66 -3.74
N LEU A 45 10.83 -6.75 -4.67
CA LEU A 45 9.85 -5.96 -5.43
C LEU A 45 8.82 -6.84 -6.11
N ASN A 46 9.23 -7.95 -6.75
CA ASN A 46 8.31 -8.84 -7.43
C ASN A 46 7.31 -9.52 -6.48
N SER A 47 7.69 -9.76 -5.22
CA SER A 47 6.77 -10.27 -4.19
C SER A 47 5.82 -9.17 -3.71
N GLN A 48 6.37 -8.02 -3.34
CA GLN A 48 5.58 -6.92 -2.77
C GLN A 48 4.60 -6.30 -3.78
N ILE A 49 4.98 -6.19 -5.07
CA ILE A 49 4.09 -5.69 -6.13
C ILE A 49 2.95 -6.67 -6.40
N MET A 50 3.20 -7.99 -6.33
CA MET A 50 2.15 -9.00 -6.44
C MET A 50 1.15 -8.88 -5.28
N LEU A 51 1.65 -8.79 -4.05
CA LEU A 51 0.81 -8.60 -2.86
C LEU A 51 -0.03 -7.32 -2.95
N LEU A 52 0.54 -6.20 -3.44
CA LEU A 52 -0.21 -4.96 -3.64
C LEU A 52 -1.40 -5.14 -4.59
N LYS A 53 -1.20 -5.88 -5.67
CA LYS A 53 -2.26 -6.18 -6.63
C LYS A 53 -3.32 -7.09 -6.03
N ASP A 54 -2.89 -8.14 -5.32
CA ASP A 54 -3.81 -9.09 -4.71
C ASP A 54 -4.64 -8.42 -3.60
N ASN A 55 -4.03 -7.58 -2.77
CA ASN A 55 -4.73 -6.77 -1.77
C ASN A 55 -5.75 -5.83 -2.41
N LEU A 56 -5.40 -5.17 -3.51
CA LEU A 56 -6.34 -4.32 -4.24
C LEU A 56 -7.52 -5.13 -4.80
N ASN A 57 -7.28 -6.31 -5.35
CA ASN A 57 -8.35 -7.18 -5.86
C ASN A 57 -9.28 -7.63 -4.73
N ILE A 58 -8.72 -8.02 -3.59
CA ILE A 58 -9.49 -8.41 -2.39
C ILE A 58 -10.35 -7.22 -1.96
N ALA A 59 -9.77 -6.03 -1.82
CA ALA A 59 -10.50 -4.84 -1.41
C ALA A 59 -11.61 -4.45 -2.38
N LEU A 60 -11.40 -4.59 -3.69
CA LEU A 60 -12.44 -4.32 -4.70
C LEU A 60 -13.60 -5.33 -4.66
N SER A 61 -13.35 -6.53 -4.13
CA SER A 61 -14.37 -7.57 -3.97
C SER A 61 -15.05 -7.56 -2.60
N HIS A 62 -14.55 -6.75 -1.67
CA HIS A 62 -15.06 -6.68 -0.31
C HIS A 62 -16.16 -5.62 -0.18
N GLU A 63 -17.23 -5.97 0.51
CA GLU A 63 -18.36 -5.08 0.76
C GLU A 63 -18.16 -4.36 2.10
N PHE A 64 -17.45 -3.23 2.08
CA PHE A 64 -17.16 -2.44 3.29
C PHE A 64 -18.46 -1.92 3.92
N LYS A 65 -18.70 -2.29 5.19
CA LYS A 65 -19.86 -1.79 5.96
C LYS A 65 -19.65 -0.35 6.43
N GLY A 66 -18.42 -0.01 6.78
CA GLY A 66 -17.97 1.35 7.06
C GLY A 66 -17.81 2.09 5.74
N SER A 67 -18.47 3.23 5.59
CA SER A 67 -18.22 4.08 4.43
C SER A 67 -17.82 5.50 4.80
N ASN A 68 -17.58 5.79 6.09
CA ASN A 68 -17.03 7.07 6.53
C ASN A 68 -16.70 7.09 8.03
N LEU A 69 -16.38 5.94 8.64
CA LEU A 69 -16.02 5.94 10.05
C LEU A 69 -14.76 6.79 10.24
N PRO A 70 -14.77 7.78 11.14
CA PRO A 70 -13.56 8.49 11.50
C PRO A 70 -12.54 7.51 12.08
N ILE A 71 -11.25 7.80 11.91
CA ILE A 71 -10.17 6.87 12.27
C ILE A 71 -10.20 6.50 13.76
N GLU A 72 -10.66 7.41 14.61
CA GLU A 72 -10.86 7.25 16.05
C GLU A 72 -11.95 6.25 16.43
N HIS A 73 -12.82 5.87 15.48
CA HIS A 73 -13.85 4.84 15.67
C HIS A 73 -13.44 3.47 15.13
N ILE A 74 -12.24 3.36 14.54
CA ILE A 74 -11.72 2.11 13.99
C ILE A 74 -10.82 1.48 15.05
N ASP A 75 -11.21 0.30 15.53
CA ASP A 75 -10.37 -0.52 16.38
C ASP A 75 -9.37 -1.30 15.51
N PHE A 76 -8.11 -0.89 15.57
CA PHE A 76 -7.01 -1.52 14.85
C PHE A 76 -6.35 -2.67 15.63
N ASP A 77 -6.68 -2.85 16.91
CA ASP A 77 -6.13 -3.89 17.77
C ASP A 77 -6.98 -5.18 17.71
N TYR A 78 -8.27 -5.06 17.41
CA TYR A 78 -9.17 -6.19 17.15
C TYR A 78 -9.19 -6.59 15.67
N GLU A 79 -8.31 -7.53 15.29
CA GLU A 79 -8.19 -8.02 13.90
C GLU A 79 -9.53 -8.50 13.31
N GLU A 80 -10.37 -9.21 14.06
CA GLU A 80 -11.64 -9.76 13.57
C GLU A 80 -12.75 -8.72 13.34
N LEU A 81 -12.79 -7.62 14.10
CA LEU A 81 -13.73 -6.50 13.87
C LEU A 81 -13.23 -5.52 12.82
N SER A 82 -11.90 -5.51 12.60
CA SER A 82 -11.26 -4.64 11.61
C SER A 82 -11.62 -5.04 10.18
N ASP A 83 -11.88 -6.33 9.90
CA ASP A 83 -12.12 -6.84 8.56
C ASP A 83 -13.50 -6.49 7.97
N GLU A 84 -14.48 -6.07 8.78
CA GLU A 84 -15.80 -5.63 8.26
C GLU A 84 -15.79 -4.19 7.71
N ASN A 85 -14.87 -3.36 8.22
CA ASN A 85 -14.79 -1.93 7.93
C ASN A 85 -13.49 -1.55 7.22
N THR A 86 -12.45 -2.35 7.39
CA THR A 86 -11.15 -2.17 6.79
C THR A 86 -10.60 -3.50 6.34
N ILE A 87 -9.52 -3.54 5.55
CA ILE A 87 -8.82 -4.78 5.23
C ILE A 87 -7.35 -4.58 5.54
N TYR A 88 -6.73 -5.60 6.13
CA TYR A 88 -5.29 -5.59 6.32
C TYR A 88 -4.55 -5.59 4.98
N TRP A 89 -3.76 -4.54 4.76
CA TRP A 89 -3.04 -4.34 3.51
C TRP A 89 -1.63 -4.92 3.64
N TYR A 90 -1.59 -6.26 3.74
CA TYR A 90 -0.38 -6.98 4.09
C TYR A 90 0.73 -6.82 3.04
N LEU A 91 1.90 -6.38 3.51
CA LEU A 91 3.14 -6.26 2.73
C LEU A 91 4.30 -6.70 3.61
N GLY A 92 4.62 -8.00 3.60
CA GLY A 92 5.49 -8.64 4.60
C GLY A 92 6.78 -7.87 4.90
N GLU A 93 7.61 -7.63 3.89
CA GLU A 93 8.90 -6.95 4.07
C GLU A 93 8.75 -5.47 4.43
N LEU A 94 7.65 -4.81 4.05
CA LEU A 94 7.38 -3.43 4.48
C LEU A 94 6.92 -3.39 5.93
N GLY A 95 6.15 -4.39 6.36
CA GLY A 95 5.78 -4.63 7.76
C GLY A 95 7.00 -4.88 8.63
N ASP A 96 7.98 -5.66 8.16
CA ASP A 96 9.26 -5.88 8.83
C ASP A 96 10.06 -4.57 9.00
N ASN A 97 9.85 -3.61 8.09
CA ASN A 97 10.41 -2.26 8.18
C ASN A 97 9.50 -1.27 8.94
N GLY A 98 8.53 -1.79 9.69
CA GLY A 98 7.68 -1.02 10.60
C GLY A 98 6.46 -0.37 9.97
N LEU A 99 6.23 -0.53 8.66
CA LEU A 99 5.06 0.04 7.97
C LEU A 99 3.86 -0.90 8.10
N ARG A 100 2.86 -0.46 8.85
CA ARG A 100 1.56 -1.14 8.95
C ARG A 100 0.54 -0.40 8.10
N MET A 101 -0.23 -1.14 7.31
CA MET A 101 -1.26 -0.55 6.46
C MET A 101 -2.56 -1.35 6.49
N ARG A 102 -3.66 -0.61 6.42
CA ARG A 102 -5.03 -1.10 6.23
C ARG A 102 -5.73 -0.22 5.20
N CYS A 103 -6.78 -0.72 4.56
CA CYS A 103 -7.59 0.10 3.66
C CYS A 103 -9.07 0.07 4.01
N GLU A 104 -9.80 1.02 3.46
CA GLU A 104 -11.25 0.97 3.23
C GLU A 104 -11.52 1.58 1.85
N ILE A 105 -12.50 1.06 1.11
CA ILE A 105 -12.96 1.69 -0.13
C ILE A 105 -14.34 2.28 0.09
N VAL A 106 -14.44 3.60 -0.09
CA VAL A 106 -15.66 4.39 0.03
C VAL A 106 -15.95 5.03 -1.31
N LYS A 107 -16.97 4.51 -2.03
CA LYS A 107 -17.32 5.00 -3.37
C LYS A 107 -16.09 4.98 -4.30
N ASP A 108 -15.63 6.15 -4.72
CA ASP A 108 -14.49 6.34 -5.62
C ASP A 108 -13.17 6.69 -4.88
N THR A 109 -13.13 6.50 -3.56
CA THR A 109 -11.99 6.82 -2.70
C THR A 109 -11.47 5.56 -2.01
N LEU A 110 -10.15 5.34 -2.09
CA LEU A 110 -9.41 4.44 -1.23
C LEU A 110 -8.88 5.23 -0.04
N ARG A 111 -9.28 4.85 1.17
CA ARG A 111 -8.73 5.37 2.42
C ARG A 111 -7.63 4.42 2.86
N LEU A 112 -6.37 4.86 2.78
CA LEU A 112 -5.21 4.12 3.25
C LEU A 112 -4.93 4.54 4.70
N PHE A 113 -5.16 3.63 5.64
CA PHE A 113 -4.74 3.79 7.02
C PHE A 113 -3.32 3.28 7.16
N TYR A 114 -2.40 4.10 7.65
CA TYR A 114 -0.99 3.74 7.74
C TYR A 114 -0.35 4.19 9.06
N SER A 115 0.63 3.44 9.52
CA SER A 115 1.37 3.67 10.77
C SER A 115 2.82 3.20 10.61
N MET A 116 3.75 3.90 11.25
CA MET A 116 5.16 3.51 11.35
C MET A 116 5.53 3.19 12.78
N ASN A 117 6.23 2.07 13.04
CA ASN A 117 6.89 1.79 14.32
C ASN A 117 6.01 2.06 15.56
N GLN A 118 4.75 1.59 15.54
CA GLN A 118 3.76 1.77 16.61
C GLN A 118 3.18 3.19 16.78
N ASP A 119 3.50 4.14 15.89
CA ASP A 119 2.81 5.43 15.82
C ASP A 119 1.29 5.22 15.65
N PRO A 120 0.45 6.16 16.12
CA PRO A 120 -0.97 6.16 15.78
C PRO A 120 -1.19 6.08 14.27
N PHE A 121 -2.24 5.35 13.87
CA PHE A 121 -2.64 5.31 12.47
C PHE A 121 -3.01 6.72 11.98
N LYS A 122 -2.64 7.00 10.75
CA LYS A 122 -3.04 8.18 9.97
C LYS A 122 -3.83 7.70 8.77
N VAL A 123 -4.64 8.58 8.19
CA VAL A 123 -5.41 8.27 6.97
C VAL A 123 -4.90 9.12 5.81
N LYS A 124 -4.72 8.49 4.65
CA LYS A 124 -4.58 9.16 3.37
C LYS A 124 -5.74 8.78 2.47
N GLU A 125 -6.47 9.76 2.00
CA GLU A 125 -7.52 9.56 1.00
C GLU A 125 -6.93 9.67 -0.40
N ILE A 126 -7.23 8.68 -1.23
CA ILE A 126 -6.67 8.53 -2.58
C ILE A 126 -7.82 8.22 -3.52
N SER A 127 -7.89 8.88 -4.68
CA SER A 127 -8.84 8.46 -5.72
C SER A 127 -8.60 7.00 -6.10
N LEU A 128 -9.64 6.17 -6.05
CA LEU A 128 -9.55 4.75 -6.34
C LEU A 128 -9.06 4.49 -7.77
N ILE A 129 -9.50 5.29 -8.74
CA ILE A 129 -9.05 5.21 -10.13
C ILE A 129 -7.54 5.51 -10.22
N TYR A 130 -7.07 6.52 -9.48
CA TYR A 130 -5.66 6.88 -9.46
C TYR A 130 -4.81 5.76 -8.82
N TYR A 131 -5.25 5.20 -7.69
CA TYR A 131 -4.55 4.09 -7.05
C TYR A 131 -4.49 2.85 -7.95
N LYS A 132 -5.60 2.49 -8.62
CA LYS A 132 -5.65 1.41 -9.60
C LYS A 132 -4.61 1.59 -10.70
N LYS A 133 -4.54 2.80 -11.28
CA LYS A 133 -3.54 3.12 -12.30
C LYS A 133 -2.10 2.92 -11.79
N ILE A 134 -1.79 3.35 -10.57
CA ILE A 134 -0.47 3.12 -9.97
C ILE A 134 -0.15 1.62 -9.89
N ILE A 135 -1.10 0.80 -9.43
CA ILE A 135 -0.89 -0.66 -9.32
C ILE A 135 -0.72 -1.30 -10.71
N ASP A 136 -1.48 -0.86 -11.71
CA ASP A 136 -1.33 -1.35 -13.08
C ASP A 136 0.05 -0.97 -13.67
N ASP A 137 0.50 0.27 -13.46
CA ASP A 137 1.80 0.76 -13.93
C ASP A 137 2.95 0.00 -13.25
N LEU A 138 2.84 -0.29 -11.94
CA LEU A 138 3.80 -1.16 -11.22
C LEU A 138 3.87 -2.56 -11.84
N PHE A 139 2.72 -3.10 -12.22
CA PHE A 139 2.65 -4.43 -12.81
C PHE A 139 3.21 -4.47 -14.24
N VAL A 140 3.00 -3.41 -15.01
CA VAL A 140 3.62 -3.22 -16.33
C VAL A 140 5.13 -3.14 -16.18
N PHE A 141 5.64 -2.33 -15.23
CA PHE A 141 7.07 -2.27 -14.93
C PHE A 141 7.65 -3.65 -14.62
N LEU A 142 6.99 -4.42 -13.74
CA LEU A 142 7.43 -5.77 -13.38
C LEU A 142 7.51 -6.71 -14.58
N LYS A 143 6.55 -6.61 -15.52
CA LYS A 143 6.57 -7.39 -16.77
C LYS A 143 7.71 -7.00 -17.70
N CYS A 144 8.07 -5.72 -17.75
CA CYS A 144 9.20 -5.25 -18.55
C CYS A 144 10.57 -5.68 -18.00
N LEU A 145 10.65 -6.16 -16.75
CA LEU A 145 11.88 -6.68 -16.17
C LEU A 145 12.16 -8.15 -16.50
N LYS A 146 11.14 -8.91 -16.93
CA LYS A 146 11.26 -10.31 -17.36
C LYS A 146 11.85 -10.39 -18.76
#